data_AF-A0A9P1HAC3-F1
#
_entry.id   AF-A0A9P1HAC3-F1
#
_cell.length_a   1.000
_cell.length_b   1.000
_cell.length_c   1.000
_cell.angle_alpha   90.00
_cell.angle_beta   90.00
_cell.angle_gamma   90.00
#
_symmetry.space_group_name_H-M   'P 1'
#
loop_
_entity.id
_entity.type
_entity.pdbx_description
1 polymer ?
#
loop_
_entity_poly.entity_id
_entity_poly.type
_entity_poly.pdbx_seq_one_letter_code
_entity_poly.pdbx_strand_id
1 'polypeptide(L)'
;MDADKKKKMWVMLAEDADAPDYPGVGPAEPVVWFRQTIGNACGSIGLLHCAVNGPAADFIPCARAVPLRVAERAAMLHDDDGFEAAHKSVEQRGDTVAGPAEEGHAGQHFVAFVKVDGRLWELEGSRAGPLDRGRLARMRMC
;
A
#
# COMPACT_ATOMS: atom_id res chain seq x y z
N MET A 1 3.75 2.78 24.63
CA MET A 1 2.80 2.38 23.57
C MET A 1 1.41 2.22 24.19
N ASP A 2 0.40 2.85 23.59
CA ASP A 2 -1.01 2.79 23.98
C ASP A 2 -1.58 1.36 23.86
N ALA A 3 -2.50 0.98 24.76
CA ALA A 3 -3.21 -0.29 24.76
C ALA A 3 -4.04 -0.50 23.48
N ASP A 4 -4.60 0.57 22.91
CA ASP A 4 -5.34 0.50 21.64
C ASP A 4 -4.40 0.29 20.44
N LYS A 5 -3.21 0.90 20.46
CA LYS A 5 -2.16 0.64 19.45
C LYS A 5 -1.71 -0.81 19.50
N LYS A 6 -1.51 -1.37 20.70
CA LYS A 6 -1.24 -2.79 20.87
C LYS A 6 -2.38 -3.60 20.27
N LYS A 7 -3.63 -3.36 20.68
CA LYS A 7 -4.79 -4.15 20.23
C LYS A 7 -4.95 -4.16 18.71
N LYS A 8 -4.78 -3.02 18.04
CA LYS A 8 -4.82 -2.92 16.57
C LYS A 8 -3.66 -3.66 15.89
N MET A 9 -2.45 -3.55 16.42
CA MET A 9 -1.28 -4.29 15.93
C MET A 9 -1.44 -5.81 16.11
N TRP A 10 -2.02 -6.25 17.23
CA TRP A 10 -2.35 -7.67 17.49
C TRP A 10 -3.41 -8.21 16.52
N VAL A 11 -4.42 -7.41 16.15
CA VAL A 11 -5.45 -7.83 15.18
C VAL A 11 -4.86 -7.99 13.77
N MET A 12 -4.04 -7.04 13.29
CA MET A 12 -3.39 -7.15 11.98
C MET A 12 -2.47 -8.38 11.89
N LEU A 13 -1.58 -8.55 12.88
CA LEU A 13 -0.67 -9.68 12.92
C LEU A 13 -1.41 -11.02 12.98
N ALA A 14 -2.57 -11.08 13.66
CA ALA A 14 -3.37 -12.30 13.73
C ALA A 14 -4.15 -12.61 12.44
N GLU A 15 -4.59 -11.60 11.69
CA GLU A 15 -5.26 -11.80 10.38
C GLU A 15 -4.28 -12.32 9.31
N ASP A 16 -3.00 -11.95 9.40
CA ASP A 16 -1.98 -12.23 8.37
C ASP A 16 -0.95 -13.32 8.76
N ALA A 17 -0.93 -13.82 10.01
CA ALA A 17 0.14 -14.69 10.54
C ALA A 17 0.41 -15.97 9.73
N ASP A 18 -0.63 -16.56 9.16
CA ASP A 18 -0.55 -17.81 8.39
C ASP A 18 -0.88 -17.62 6.89
N ALA A 19 -1.00 -16.36 6.45
CA ALA A 19 -1.39 -16.06 5.07
C ALA A 19 -0.20 -16.32 4.11
N PRO A 20 -0.39 -17.14 3.05
CA PRO A 20 0.63 -17.28 2.02
C PRO A 20 0.82 -15.95 1.29
N ASP A 21 2.00 -15.76 0.66
CA ASP A 21 2.25 -14.60 -0.19
C ASP A 21 1.11 -14.43 -1.20
N TYR A 22 0.58 -13.21 -1.32
CA TYR A 22 -0.49 -12.89 -2.25
C TYR A 22 -0.13 -13.36 -3.67
N PRO A 23 -0.93 -14.25 -4.29
CA PRO A 23 -0.53 -14.90 -5.53
C PRO A 23 -0.78 -14.06 -6.78
N GLY A 24 -1.46 -12.91 -6.63
CA GLY A 24 -1.88 -12.05 -7.73
C GLY A 24 -0.73 -11.64 -8.63
N VAL A 25 -0.95 -11.79 -9.94
CA VAL A 25 -0.04 -11.36 -11.01
C VAL A 25 -0.85 -11.08 -12.28
N GLY A 26 -0.44 -10.06 -13.04
CA GLY A 26 -0.96 -9.79 -14.37
C GLY A 26 -2.27 -9.00 -14.38
N PRO A 27 -2.83 -8.76 -15.58
CA PRO A 27 -3.98 -7.88 -15.77
C PRO A 27 -5.29 -8.42 -15.19
N ALA A 28 -5.31 -9.68 -14.75
CA ALA A 28 -6.46 -10.30 -14.10
C ALA A 28 -6.49 -10.05 -12.58
N GLU A 29 -5.45 -9.43 -12.00
CA GLU A 29 -5.49 -8.99 -10.62
C GLU A 29 -6.64 -7.98 -10.42
N PRO A 30 -7.48 -8.15 -9.38
CA PRO A 30 -8.57 -7.22 -9.11
C PRO A 30 -8.06 -5.85 -8.67
N VAL A 31 -6.86 -5.79 -8.09
CA VAL A 31 -6.15 -4.57 -7.68
C VAL A 31 -4.65 -4.80 -7.80
N VAL A 32 -3.91 -3.79 -8.21
CA VAL A 32 -2.45 -3.78 -8.19
C VAL A 32 -1.99 -3.37 -6.78
N TRP A 33 -1.37 -4.31 -6.09
CA TRP A 33 -0.84 -4.11 -4.73
C TRP A 33 0.70 -4.19 -4.71
N PHE A 34 1.32 -3.37 -3.87
CA PHE A 34 2.76 -3.28 -3.66
C PHE A 34 3.09 -3.57 -2.19
N ARG A 35 3.94 -4.57 -1.98
CA ARG A 35 4.54 -4.82 -0.66
C ARG A 35 5.54 -3.71 -0.34
N GLN A 36 5.48 -3.20 0.88
CA GLN A 36 6.40 -2.19 1.35
C GLN A 36 7.72 -2.83 1.81
N THR A 37 8.81 -2.41 1.17
CA THR A 37 10.19 -2.76 1.53
C THR A 37 11.06 -1.54 1.80
N ILE A 38 10.55 -0.34 1.50
CA ILE A 38 11.23 0.94 1.73
C ILE A 38 10.80 1.50 3.09
N GLY A 39 11.77 1.84 3.94
CA GLY A 39 11.53 2.45 5.25
C GLY A 39 10.79 3.78 5.14
N ASN A 40 9.87 4.05 6.07
CA ASN A 40 9.03 5.27 6.11
C ASN A 40 8.19 5.58 4.85
N ALA A 41 8.15 4.69 3.85
CA ALA A 41 7.46 4.93 2.59
C ALA A 41 5.96 4.63 2.59
N CYS A 42 5.36 4.25 3.72
CA CYS A 42 3.93 3.87 3.78
C CYS A 42 2.98 4.92 3.19
N GLY A 43 3.27 6.21 3.35
CA GLY A 43 2.50 7.29 2.73
C GLY A 43 2.63 7.31 1.20
N SER A 44 3.85 7.21 0.67
CA SER A 44 4.11 7.17 -0.78
C SER A 44 3.54 5.91 -1.44
N ILE A 45 3.65 4.76 -0.76
CA ILE A 45 3.06 3.50 -1.23
C ILE A 45 1.54 3.54 -1.18
N GLY A 46 0.95 4.09 -0.11
CA GLY A 46 -0.50 4.33 -0.04
C GLY A 46 -1.00 5.25 -1.17
N LEU A 47 -0.26 6.32 -1.48
CA LEU A 47 -0.58 7.18 -2.62
C LEU A 47 -0.48 6.43 -3.96
N LEU A 48 0.57 5.64 -4.15
CA LEU A 48 0.75 4.82 -5.34
C LEU A 48 -0.42 3.83 -5.51
N HIS A 49 -0.83 3.14 -4.44
CA HIS A 49 -2.00 2.27 -4.41
C HIS A 49 -3.26 2.98 -4.88
N CYS A 50 -3.52 4.19 -4.39
CA CYS A 50 -4.65 5.00 -4.84
C CYS A 50 -4.55 5.39 -6.33
N ALA A 51 -3.35 5.77 -6.78
CA ALA A 51 -3.16 6.28 -8.13
C ALA A 51 -3.32 5.19 -9.20
N VAL A 52 -2.75 4.00 -8.98
CA VAL A 52 -2.75 2.91 -9.96
C VAL A 52 -4.04 2.10 -10.00
N ASN A 53 -4.87 2.17 -8.94
CA ASN A 53 -6.17 1.49 -8.86
C ASN A 53 -7.35 2.46 -9.01
N GLY A 54 -7.07 3.73 -9.31
CA GLY A 54 -8.07 4.80 -9.42
C GLY A 54 -8.15 5.39 -10.83
N PRO A 55 -8.92 6.47 -11.01
CA PRO A 55 -9.06 7.15 -12.30
C PRO A 55 -7.76 7.72 -12.87
N ALA A 56 -6.72 7.82 -12.04
CA ALA A 56 -5.41 8.31 -12.44
C ALA A 56 -4.54 7.23 -13.11
N ALA A 57 -4.95 5.96 -13.09
CA ALA A 57 -4.12 4.83 -13.52
C ALA A 57 -3.59 5.00 -14.96
N ASP A 58 -4.40 5.53 -15.87
CA ASP A 58 -4.03 5.76 -17.27
C ASP A 58 -2.91 6.79 -17.45
N PHE A 59 -2.63 7.61 -16.43
CA PHE A 59 -1.60 8.64 -16.44
C PHE A 59 -0.33 8.23 -15.69
N ILE A 60 -0.36 7.08 -14.99
CA ILE A 60 0.78 6.57 -14.22
C ILE A 60 1.43 5.44 -15.03
N PRO A 61 2.73 5.51 -15.35
CA PRO A 61 3.42 4.49 -16.14
C PRO A 61 3.74 3.22 -15.30
N CYS A 62 2.72 2.59 -14.71
CA CYS A 62 2.84 1.38 -13.88
C CYS A 62 2.70 0.07 -14.66
N ALA A 63 2.65 0.12 -16.00
CA ALA A 63 2.50 -1.07 -16.85
C ALA A 63 3.60 -2.13 -16.60
N ARG A 64 4.82 -1.71 -16.24
CA ARG A 64 5.94 -2.61 -15.89
C ARG A 64 5.72 -3.41 -14.61
N ALA A 65 4.84 -2.96 -13.72
CA ALA A 65 4.57 -3.59 -12.43
C ALA A 65 3.54 -4.74 -12.53
N VAL A 66 2.60 -4.63 -13.48
CA VAL A 66 1.50 -5.57 -13.68
C VAL A 66 1.96 -7.01 -13.93
N PRO A 67 2.96 -7.30 -14.80
CA PRO A 67 3.37 -8.68 -15.07
C PRO A 67 4.23 -9.32 -13.96
N LEU A 68 4.64 -8.56 -12.94
CA LEU A 68 5.55 -9.01 -11.89
C LEU A 68 4.80 -9.62 -10.72
N ARG A 69 5.37 -10.67 -10.10
CA ARG A 69 4.88 -11.16 -8.80
C ARG A 69 5.21 -10.17 -7.69
N VAL A 70 4.56 -10.30 -6.54
CA VAL A 70 4.70 -9.40 -5.38
C VAL A 70 6.16 -9.08 -5.03
N ALA A 71 7.02 -10.09 -4.90
CA ALA A 71 8.42 -9.89 -4.52
C ALA A 71 9.20 -9.09 -5.58
N GLU A 72 9.03 -9.44 -6.85
CA GLU A 72 9.67 -8.76 -7.98
C GLU A 72 9.13 -7.33 -8.15
N ARG A 73 7.83 -7.14 -7.94
CA ARG A 73 7.17 -5.82 -7.97
C ARG A 73 7.67 -4.91 -6.86
N ALA A 74 7.90 -5.45 -5.66
CA ALA A 74 8.46 -4.72 -4.54
C ALA A 74 9.93 -4.34 -4.80
N ALA A 75 10.74 -5.28 -5.30
CA ALA A 75 12.12 -5.02 -5.70
C ALA A 75 12.21 -3.95 -6.80
N MET A 76 11.35 -4.06 -7.82
CA MET A 76 11.25 -3.10 -8.92
C MET A 76 10.98 -1.66 -8.46
N LEU A 77 10.14 -1.49 -7.42
CA LEU A 77 9.84 -0.17 -6.84
C LEU A 77 10.95 0.30 -5.90
N HIS A 78 11.56 -0.61 -5.15
CA HIS A 78 12.70 -0.34 -4.27
C HIS A 78 13.91 0.18 -5.07
N ASP A 79 14.18 -0.43 -6.23
CA ASP A 79 15.31 -0.08 -7.09
C ASP A 79 14.98 1.06 -8.09
N ASP A 80 13.85 1.76 -7.90
CA ASP A 80 13.49 2.93 -8.71
C ASP A 80 14.04 4.22 -8.05
N ASP A 81 15.20 4.67 -8.55
CA ASP A 81 15.85 5.92 -8.11
C ASP A 81 14.92 7.14 -8.19
N GLY A 82 14.02 7.18 -9.17
CA GLY A 82 13.08 8.29 -9.36
C GLY A 82 12.02 8.31 -8.26
N PHE A 83 11.50 7.14 -7.91
CA PHE A 83 10.58 6.98 -6.78
C PHE A 83 11.27 7.32 -5.45
N GLU A 84 12.49 6.82 -5.22
CA GLU A 84 13.25 7.10 -4.00
C GLU A 84 13.52 8.61 -3.85
N ALA A 85 13.99 9.27 -4.91
CA ALA A 85 14.24 10.71 -4.91
C ALA A 85 12.97 11.51 -4.64
N ALA A 86 11.85 11.14 -5.27
CA ALA A 86 10.55 11.78 -5.04
C ALA A 86 10.09 11.60 -3.59
N HIS A 87 10.19 10.39 -3.03
CA HIS A 87 9.84 10.08 -1.64
C HIS A 87 10.66 10.92 -0.65
N LYS A 88 12.01 10.91 -0.78
CA LYS A 88 12.91 11.69 0.09
C LYS A 88 12.64 13.19 0.00
N SER A 89 12.30 13.71 -1.19
CA SER A 89 12.03 15.14 -1.38
C SER A 89 10.81 15.65 -0.60
N VAL A 90 9.85 14.78 -0.30
CA VAL A 90 8.63 15.13 0.45
C VAL A 90 8.68 14.69 1.91
N GLU A 91 9.40 13.61 2.23
CA GLU A 91 9.64 13.15 3.60
C GLU A 91 10.29 14.27 4.45
N GLN A 92 11.25 15.00 3.87
CA GLN A 92 11.97 16.08 4.56
C GLN A 92 11.17 17.39 4.70
N ARG A 93 10.00 17.50 4.09
CA ARG A 93 9.20 18.74 4.08
C ARG A 93 8.22 18.88 5.25
N GLY A 94 8.07 17.85 6.08
CA GLY A 94 7.20 17.92 7.25
C GLY A 94 7.72 18.91 8.31
N ASP A 95 6.83 19.39 9.17
CA ASP A 95 7.18 20.30 10.29
C ASP A 95 7.99 19.60 11.41
N THR A 96 8.25 18.30 11.25
CA THR A 96 8.97 17.45 12.20
C THR A 96 10.15 16.78 11.51
N VAL A 97 11.29 16.68 12.20
CA VAL A 97 12.44 15.90 11.72
C VAL A 97 12.02 14.44 11.54
N ALA A 98 12.28 13.88 10.36
CA ALA A 98 12.06 12.46 10.10
C ALA A 98 12.90 11.61 11.07
N GLY A 99 12.25 10.66 11.74
CA GLY A 99 12.95 9.70 12.60
C GLY A 99 13.77 8.69 11.78
N PRO A 100 14.75 7.99 12.39
CA PRO A 100 15.51 6.96 11.72
C PRO A 100 14.59 5.87 11.17
N ALA A 101 14.82 5.40 9.94
CA ALA A 101 14.03 4.32 9.32
C ALA A 101 14.04 3.03 10.17
N GLU A 102 15.13 2.79 10.91
CA GLU A 102 15.37 1.64 11.80
C GLU A 102 14.52 1.66 13.08
N GLU A 103 13.97 2.81 13.50
CA GLU A 103 13.14 2.90 14.71
C GLU A 103 11.73 2.34 14.49
N GLY A 104 11.41 1.95 13.25
CA GLY A 104 10.14 1.36 12.88
C GLY A 104 8.98 2.35 12.98
N HIS A 105 7.78 1.87 12.62
CA HIS A 105 6.58 2.70 12.71
C HIS A 105 6.29 3.03 14.19
N ALA A 106 6.32 4.32 14.56
CA ALA A 106 5.93 4.84 15.87
C ALA A 106 4.40 4.69 16.16
N GLY A 107 3.78 3.63 15.62
CA GLY A 107 2.37 3.31 15.67
C GLY A 107 1.49 4.15 14.76
N GLN A 108 2.07 4.81 13.75
CA GLN A 108 1.35 5.53 12.69
C GLN A 108 1.69 4.85 11.36
N HIS A 109 0.66 4.50 10.58
CA HIS A 109 0.81 3.84 9.30
C HIS A 109 -0.30 4.34 8.36
N PHE A 110 0.04 4.58 7.10
CA PHE A 110 -0.93 4.96 6.08
C PHE A 110 -1.49 3.72 5.40
N VAL A 111 -2.81 3.69 5.21
CA VAL A 111 -3.52 2.62 4.52
C VAL A 111 -4.36 3.24 3.41
N ALA A 112 -4.34 2.63 2.23
CA ALA A 112 -5.14 3.08 1.10
C ALA A 112 -6.46 2.30 1.00
N PHE A 113 -7.55 3.02 0.75
CA PHE A 113 -8.85 2.42 0.45
C PHE A 113 -9.25 2.80 -0.97
N VAL A 114 -9.42 1.81 -1.85
CA VAL A 114 -9.74 2.03 -3.27
C VAL A 114 -11.03 1.32 -3.65
N LYS A 115 -11.74 1.89 -4.63
CA LYS A 115 -12.92 1.29 -5.23
C LYS A 115 -12.57 0.73 -6.61
N VAL A 116 -12.63 -0.59 -6.74
CA VAL A 116 -12.46 -1.28 -8.04
C VAL A 116 -13.61 -2.27 -8.22
N ASP A 117 -14.24 -2.25 -9.39
CA ASP A 117 -15.38 -3.11 -9.75
C ASP A 117 -16.53 -3.14 -8.74
N GLY A 118 -16.80 -1.97 -8.13
CA GLY A 118 -17.85 -1.81 -7.13
C GLY A 118 -17.56 -2.45 -5.77
N ARG A 119 -16.31 -2.88 -5.54
CA ARG A 119 -15.81 -3.38 -4.26
C ARG A 119 -14.89 -2.37 -3.59
N LEU A 120 -14.84 -2.40 -2.27
CA LEU A 120 -13.89 -1.65 -1.46
C LEU A 120 -12.69 -2.56 -1.16
N TRP A 121 -11.50 -2.07 -1.47
CA TRP A 121 -10.25 -2.74 -1.19
C TRP A 121 -9.41 -1.94 -0.20
N GLU A 122 -8.84 -2.62 0.78
CA GLU A 122 -7.84 -2.08 1.68
C GLU A 122 -6.44 -2.54 1.22
N LEU A 123 -5.57 -1.57 0.96
CA LEU A 123 -4.24 -1.77 0.40
C LEU A 123 -3.20 -1.21 1.37
N GLU A 124 -2.63 -2.11 2.16
CA GLU A 124 -1.58 -1.82 3.14
C GLU A 124 -0.31 -2.60 2.77
N GLY A 125 0.83 -1.93 2.67
CA GLY A 125 2.07 -2.55 2.17
C GLY A 125 2.75 -3.52 3.15
N SER A 126 2.44 -3.44 4.45
CA SER A 126 2.96 -4.33 5.50
C SER A 126 2.21 -5.66 5.63
N ARG A 127 1.06 -5.81 4.96
CA ARG A 127 0.23 -7.03 5.01
C ARG A 127 0.70 -8.10 4.02
N ALA A 128 0.11 -9.28 4.12
CA ALA A 128 0.35 -10.38 3.17
C ALA A 128 -0.23 -10.13 1.77
N GLY A 129 -1.17 -9.18 1.65
CA GLY A 129 -1.81 -8.82 0.38
C GLY A 129 -2.95 -7.80 0.54
N PRO A 130 -3.66 -7.50 -0.56
CA PRO A 130 -4.84 -6.64 -0.54
C PRO A 130 -6.03 -7.34 0.14
N LEU A 131 -6.84 -6.59 0.89
CA LEU A 131 -8.04 -7.11 1.55
C LEU A 131 -9.32 -6.63 0.86
N ASP A 132 -10.16 -7.57 0.44
CA ASP A 132 -11.51 -7.28 -0.06
C ASP A 132 -12.45 -6.99 1.13
N ARG A 133 -12.81 -5.71 1.30
CA ARG A 133 -13.72 -5.24 2.35
C ARG A 133 -15.20 -5.35 1.94
N GLY A 134 -15.49 -5.93 0.78
CA GLY A 134 -16.84 -6.23 0.32
C GLY A 134 -17.38 -5.25 -0.72
N ARG A 135 -18.65 -5.43 -1.10
CA ARG A 135 -19.33 -4.58 -2.08
C ARG A 135 -19.72 -3.25 -1.47
N LEU A 136 -19.47 -2.16 -2.20
CA LEU A 136 -20.01 -0.85 -1.87
C LEU A 136 -21.48 -0.79 -2.31
N ALA A 137 -22.34 -0.24 -1.45
CA ALA A 137 -23.71 0.07 -1.83
C ALA A 137 -23.68 1.03 -3.03
N ARG A 138 -24.58 0.83 -4.02
CA ARG A 138 -24.73 1.80 -5.10
C ARG A 138 -25.10 3.14 -4.48
N MET A 139 -24.35 4.18 -4.82
CA MET A 139 -24.74 5.56 -4.57
C MET A 139 -26.13 5.74 -5.19
N ARG A 140 -27.16 5.97 -4.38
CA ARG A 140 -28.44 6.44 -4.91
C ARG A 140 -28.16 7.83 -5.45
N MET A 141 -28.19 7.99 -6.78
CA MET A 141 -28.24 9.33 -7.36
C MET A 141 -29.59 9.92 -6.94
N CYS A 142 -29.53 10.94 -6.09
CA CYS A 142 -30.67 11.77 -5.74
C CYS A 142 -31.14 12.55 -6.98
#